data_AF-A0A7C1TVV0-F1
#
_entry.id   AF-A0A7C1TVV0-F1
#
_cell.length_a   1.000
_cell.length_b   1.000
_cell.length_c   1.000
_cell.angle_alpha   90.00
_cell.angle_beta   90.00
_cell.angle_gamma   90.00
#
_symmetry.space_group_name_H-M   'P 1'
#
loop_
_entity.id
_entity.type
_entity.pdbx_description
1 polymer ?
#
loop_
_entity_poly.entity_id
_entity_poly.type
_entity_poly.pdbx_seq_one_letter_code
_entity_poly.pdbx_strand_id
1 'polypeptide(L)'
;MEVINRYRPHPRRLWGLARWVRRMRPEIIHFQGAQRPVTYLVIWLALRLLSSARFVYTPQDILPFSECSHSIVALRLFYRRMSHVFLNARQNLEVATRLFGIAPTDITVLPIPELRERVATFPVHPDTQLGVVLFAMQQTHNE
;
A
#
# COMPACT_ATOMS: atom_id res chain seq x y z
N MET A 1 -6.41 -8.59 19.39
CA MET A 1 -5.88 -7.84 18.23
C MET A 1 -4.47 -7.41 18.56
N GLU A 2 -3.46 -7.97 17.92
CA GLU A 2 -2.07 -7.62 18.19
C GLU A 2 -1.52 -6.73 17.07
N VAL A 3 -1.10 -5.52 17.44
CA VAL A 3 -0.65 -4.47 16.54
C VAL A 3 0.76 -4.82 16.03
N ILE A 4 1.01 -4.78 14.71
CA ILE A 4 2.40 -4.67 14.23
C ILE A 4 2.91 -3.28 14.58
N ASN A 5 3.79 -3.26 15.59
CA ASN A 5 4.37 -2.02 16.06
C ASN A 5 5.08 -1.32 14.90
N ARG A 6 4.50 -0.18 14.53
CA ARG A 6 4.84 0.77 13.46
C ARG A 6 6.31 1.20 13.42
N TYR A 7 7.08 0.87 14.46
CA TYR A 7 8.46 1.31 14.66
C TYR A 7 9.52 0.20 14.59
N ARG A 8 9.14 -1.09 14.69
CA ARG A 8 10.07 -2.24 14.60
C ARG A 8 9.38 -3.44 13.94
N PRO A 9 9.54 -3.68 12.63
CA PRO A 9 9.01 -4.87 11.99
C PRO A 9 9.70 -6.10 12.58
N HIS A 10 8.95 -6.88 13.38
CA HIS A 10 9.50 -8.07 14.01
C HIS A 10 9.75 -9.15 12.94
N PRO A 11 10.95 -9.75 12.86
CA PRO A 11 11.32 -10.68 11.78
C PRO A 11 10.37 -11.88 11.68
N ARG A 12 9.86 -12.38 12.81
CA ARG A 12 8.83 -13.44 12.84
C ARG A 12 7.55 -13.05 12.07
N ARG A 13 7.13 -11.79 12.13
CA ARG A 13 5.92 -11.30 11.46
C ARG A 13 6.14 -11.09 9.96
N LEU A 14 7.34 -10.64 9.56
CA LEU A 14 7.73 -10.63 8.16
C LEU A 14 7.77 -12.04 7.56
N TRP A 15 8.21 -13.04 8.33
CA TRP A 15 8.19 -14.43 7.90
C TRP A 15 6.77 -15.00 7.80
N GLY A 16 5.89 -14.66 8.74
CA GLY A 16 4.46 -14.97 8.68
C GLY A 16 3.81 -14.39 7.42
N LEU A 17 4.06 -13.11 7.15
CA LEU A 17 3.64 -12.41 5.95
C LEU A 17 4.14 -13.11 4.67
N ALA A 18 5.45 -13.40 4.59
CA ALA A 18 6.03 -14.06 3.43
C ALA A 18 5.42 -15.44 3.18
N ARG A 19 5.18 -16.22 4.25
CA ARG A 19 4.50 -17.52 4.14
C ARG A 19 3.07 -17.37 3.64
N TRP A 20 2.34 -16.39 4.16
CA TRP A 20 0.97 -16.13 3.75
C TRP A 20 0.89 -15.72 2.28
N VAL A 21 1.74 -14.79 1.83
CA VAL A 21 1.81 -14.37 0.41
C VAL A 21 2.11 -15.55 -0.49
N ARG A 22 3.09 -16.40 -0.13
CA ARG A 22 3.42 -17.60 -0.91
C ARG A 22 2.27 -18.60 -1.00
N ARG A 23 1.50 -18.76 0.09
CA ARG A 23 0.39 -19.71 0.17
C ARG A 23 -0.85 -19.20 -0.57
N MET A 24 -1.19 -17.94 -0.37
CA MET A 24 -2.42 -17.36 -0.93
C MET A 24 -2.25 -16.95 -2.39
N ARG A 25 -1.03 -16.56 -2.80
CA ARG A 25 -0.71 -16.06 -4.15
C ARG A 25 -1.61 -14.88 -4.55
N PRO A 26 -1.53 -13.74 -3.84
CA PRO A 26 -2.33 -12.57 -4.14
C PRO A 26 -2.12 -12.10 -5.58
N GLU A 27 -3.21 -11.72 -6.25
CA GLU A 27 -3.16 -10.96 -7.50
C GLU A 27 -2.91 -9.47 -7.25
N ILE A 28 -3.33 -8.96 -6.08
CA ILE A 28 -3.22 -7.57 -5.68
C ILE A 28 -2.60 -7.48 -4.28
N ILE A 29 -1.72 -6.50 -4.07
CA ILE A 29 -1.15 -6.15 -2.78
C ILE A 29 -1.39 -4.66 -2.58
N HIS A 30 -2.07 -4.30 -1.49
CA HIS A 30 -2.44 -2.91 -1.23
C HIS A 30 -1.70 -2.35 -0.01
N PHE A 31 -0.97 -1.28 -0.24
CA PHE A 31 -0.35 -0.48 0.82
C PHE A 31 -1.35 0.55 1.36
N GLN A 32 -1.47 0.73 2.67
CA GLN A 32 -2.33 1.75 3.29
C GLN A 32 -1.64 2.45 4.44
N GLY A 33 -1.20 3.70 4.32
CA GLY A 33 -0.61 4.40 5.47
C GLY A 33 0.29 5.59 5.14
N ALA A 34 0.74 6.27 6.21
CA ALA A 34 1.54 7.51 6.16
C ALA A 34 3.04 7.30 6.46
N GLN A 35 3.57 6.08 6.35
CA GLN A 35 4.88 5.77 6.94
C GLN A 35 6.10 6.07 6.07
N ARG A 36 7.26 6.08 6.76
CA ARG A 36 8.62 6.23 6.24
C ARG A 36 8.78 5.58 4.86
N PRO A 37 9.03 6.37 3.80
CA PRO A 37 8.97 5.89 2.42
C PRO A 37 9.95 4.74 2.12
N VAL A 38 11.09 4.77 2.79
CA VAL A 38 12.13 3.73 2.68
C VAL A 38 11.63 2.37 3.17
N THR A 39 10.85 2.32 4.26
CA THR A 39 10.30 1.07 4.78
C THR A 39 9.34 0.45 3.77
N TYR A 40 8.50 1.26 3.13
CA TYR A 40 7.60 0.78 2.09
C TYR A 40 8.33 0.27 0.85
N LEU A 41 9.41 0.92 0.43
CA LEU A 41 10.25 0.41 -0.66
C LEU A 41 10.86 -0.96 -0.33
N VAL A 42 11.37 -1.15 0.89
CA VAL A 42 11.94 -2.43 1.32
C VAL A 42 10.87 -3.53 1.36
N ILE A 43 9.70 -3.23 1.92
CA ILE A 43 8.58 -4.19 1.96
C ILE A 43 8.10 -4.50 0.54
N TRP A 44 7.95 -3.50 -0.33
CA TRP A 44 7.59 -3.69 -1.72
C TRP A 44 8.58 -4.60 -2.44
N LEU A 45 9.89 -4.37 -2.28
CA LEU A 45 10.91 -5.20 -2.92
C LEU A 45 10.81 -6.65 -2.44
N ALA A 46 10.68 -6.88 -1.13
CA ALA A 46 10.51 -8.20 -0.57
C ALA A 46 9.25 -8.90 -1.11
N LEU A 47 8.11 -8.19 -1.17
CA LEU A 47 6.85 -8.74 -1.69
C LEU A 47 6.89 -8.98 -3.20
N ARG A 48 7.61 -8.15 -3.95
CA ARG A 48 7.79 -8.30 -5.41
C ARG A 48 8.64 -9.51 -5.76
N LEU A 49 9.61 -9.87 -4.93
CA LEU A 49 10.38 -11.10 -5.05
C LEU A 49 9.57 -12.35 -4.69
N LEU A 50 8.48 -12.19 -3.93
CA LEU A 50 7.64 -13.28 -3.44
C LEU A 50 6.35 -13.47 -4.25
N SER A 51 5.96 -12.50 -5.08
CA SER A 51 4.70 -12.50 -5.81
C SER A 51 4.78 -11.73 -7.12
N SER A 52 3.93 -12.10 -8.08
CA SER A 52 3.65 -11.35 -9.31
C SER A 52 2.48 -10.38 -9.15
N ALA A 53 2.07 -10.09 -7.91
CA ALA A 53 0.92 -9.25 -7.62
C ALA A 53 1.08 -7.85 -8.20
N ARG A 54 -0.05 -7.23 -8.55
CA ARG A 54 -0.15 -5.79 -8.80
C ARG A 54 -0.14 -5.06 -7.46
N PHE A 55 0.52 -3.92 -7.42
CA PHE A 55 0.67 -3.15 -6.19
C PHE A 55 -0.17 -1.88 -6.26
N VAL A 56 -1.04 -1.65 -5.28
CA VAL A 56 -1.84 -0.43 -5.18
C VAL A 56 -1.58 0.26 -3.85
N TYR A 57 -1.84 1.57 -3.76
CA TYR A 57 -1.50 2.34 -2.56
C TYR A 57 -2.57 3.37 -2.20
N THR A 58 -2.97 3.40 -0.92
CA THR A 58 -3.72 4.50 -0.31
C THR A 58 -2.83 5.25 0.68
N PRO A 59 -2.28 6.41 0.33
CA PRO A 59 -1.66 7.29 1.31
C PRO A 59 -2.68 7.75 2.35
N GLN A 60 -2.30 7.71 3.63
CA GLN A 60 -3.04 8.43 4.69
C GLN A 60 -2.77 9.93 4.58
N ASP A 61 -1.48 10.29 4.45
CA ASP A 61 -1.01 11.63 4.12
C ASP A 61 -0.15 11.54 2.86
N ILE A 62 -0.42 12.41 1.89
CA ILE A 62 0.33 12.43 0.62
C ILE A 62 1.76 12.95 0.79
N LEU A 63 1.92 13.83 1.78
CA LEU A 63 3.17 14.43 2.21
C LEU A 63 3.26 14.21 3.72
N PRO A 64 4.01 13.19 4.19
CA PRO A 64 4.26 13.06 5.61
C PRO A 64 5.09 14.27 6.07
N PHE A 65 4.71 14.86 7.20
CA PHE A 65 5.32 16.05 7.83
C PHE A 65 6.86 16.03 8.00
N SER A 66 7.54 14.89 7.74
CA SER A 66 8.99 14.77 7.77
C SER A 66 9.63 15.20 6.44
N GLU A 67 9.86 16.51 6.30
CA GLU A 67 10.36 17.23 5.12
C GLU A 67 11.84 16.99 4.75
N CYS A 68 12.36 15.76 4.88
CA CYS A 68 13.68 15.46 4.33
C CYS A 68 13.58 15.24 2.81
N SER A 69 14.40 15.92 2.00
CA SER A 69 14.42 15.77 0.53
C SER A 69 14.57 14.30 0.08
N HIS A 70 15.33 13.51 0.84
CA HIS A 70 15.47 12.06 0.63
C HIS A 70 14.15 11.29 0.74
N SER A 71 13.24 11.72 1.63
CA SER A 71 11.90 11.13 1.79
C SER A 71 11.04 11.38 0.56
N ILE A 72 11.14 12.56 -0.06
CA ILE A 72 10.40 12.90 -1.29
C ILE A 72 10.87 12.02 -2.45
N VAL A 73 12.18 11.83 -2.60
CA VAL A 73 12.73 10.94 -3.65
C VAL A 73 12.26 9.50 -3.44
N ALA A 74 12.33 9.01 -2.20
CA ALA A 74 11.87 7.65 -1.87
C ALA A 74 10.34 7.49 -2.08
N LEU A 75 9.53 8.50 -1.73
CA LEU A 75 8.09 8.49 -2.04
C LEU A 75 7.85 8.46 -3.53
N ARG A 76 8.51 9.33 -4.30
CA ARG A 76 8.37 9.36 -5.75
C ARG A 76 8.70 8.00 -6.37
N LEU A 77 9.79 7.36 -5.92
CA LEU A 77 10.12 6.00 -6.35
C LEU A 77 9.04 4.99 -5.96
N PHE A 78 8.52 5.08 -4.74
CA PHE A 78 7.48 4.16 -4.26
C PHE A 78 6.17 4.30 -5.05
N TYR A 79 5.69 5.53 -5.24
CA TYR A 79 4.49 5.83 -6.03
C TYR A 79 4.59 5.31 -7.46
N ARG A 80 5.75 5.48 -8.12
CA ARG A 80 5.99 4.97 -9.48
C ARG A 80 5.96 3.43 -9.59
N ARG A 81 5.99 2.71 -8.48
CA ARG A 81 5.90 1.24 -8.44
C ARG A 81 4.49 0.73 -8.18
N MET A 82 3.54 1.64 -7.94
CA MET A 82 2.14 1.30 -7.79
C MET A 82 1.49 1.32 -9.17
N SER A 83 0.67 0.30 -9.46
CA SER A 83 -0.18 0.28 -10.63
C SER A 83 -1.41 1.17 -10.46
N HIS A 84 -1.77 1.49 -9.22
CA HIS A 84 -2.90 2.37 -8.93
C HIS A 84 -2.75 3.06 -7.56
N VAL A 85 -3.24 4.28 -7.45
CA VAL A 85 -3.17 5.09 -6.22
C VAL A 85 -4.57 5.58 -5.85
N PHE A 86 -4.99 5.33 -4.62
CA PHE A 86 -6.25 5.81 -4.08
C PHE A 86 -6.01 7.00 -3.16
N LEU A 87 -6.58 8.16 -3.49
CA LEU A 87 -6.45 9.37 -2.69
C LEU A 87 -7.71 9.63 -1.88
N ASN A 88 -7.53 10.05 -0.63
CA ASN A 88 -8.66 10.31 0.26
C ASN A 88 -9.40 11.63 -0.05
N ALA A 89 -8.81 12.52 -0.84
CA ALA A 89 -9.35 13.84 -1.13
C ALA A 89 -8.93 14.31 -2.54
N ARG A 90 -9.72 15.19 -3.15
CA ARG A 90 -9.44 15.71 -4.50
C ARG A 90 -8.27 16.71 -4.53
N GLN A 91 -8.11 17.50 -3.47
CA GLN A 91 -7.00 18.46 -3.31
C GLN A 91 -5.61 17.80 -3.38
N ASN A 92 -5.56 16.52 -3.04
CA ASN A 92 -4.36 15.69 -3.04
C ASN A 92 -3.91 15.28 -4.45
N LEU A 93 -4.79 15.38 -5.45
CA LEU A 93 -4.51 14.99 -6.83
C LEU A 93 -3.40 15.85 -7.47
N GLU A 94 -3.42 17.15 -7.23
CA GLU A 94 -2.42 18.07 -7.78
C GLU A 94 -1.03 17.75 -7.22
N VAL A 95 -0.94 17.49 -5.91
CA VAL A 95 0.32 17.09 -5.28
C VAL A 95 0.80 15.74 -5.83
N ALA A 96 -0.10 14.75 -5.95
CA ALA A 96 0.23 13.43 -6.48
C ALA A 96 0.81 13.49 -7.90
N THR A 97 0.15 14.23 -8.77
CA THR A 97 0.53 14.36 -10.18
C THR A 97 1.78 15.22 -10.35
N ARG A 98 1.86 16.40 -9.72
CA ARG A 98 3.00 17.31 -9.88
C ARG A 98 4.25 16.88 -9.11
N LEU A 99 4.10 16.51 -7.85
CA LEU A 99 5.25 16.21 -6.99
C LEU A 99 5.78 14.79 -7.17
N PHE A 100 4.88 13.82 -7.38
CA PHE A 100 5.25 12.40 -7.49
C PHE A 100 5.17 11.85 -8.91
N GLY A 101 4.66 12.62 -9.88
CA GLY A 101 4.67 12.25 -11.30
C GLY A 101 3.75 11.07 -11.64
N ILE A 102 2.69 10.87 -10.86
CA ILE A 102 1.71 9.80 -11.08
C ILE A 102 0.74 10.26 -12.17
N ALA A 103 0.44 9.40 -13.15
CA ALA A 103 -0.52 9.74 -14.19
C ALA A 103 -1.93 9.87 -13.58
N PRO A 104 -2.74 10.87 -13.97
CA PRO A 104 -4.10 11.01 -13.46
C PRO A 104 -4.99 9.78 -13.68
N THR A 105 -4.72 9.00 -14.74
CA THR A 105 -5.42 7.75 -15.05
C THR A 105 -5.19 6.64 -14.03
N ASP A 106 -4.06 6.70 -13.31
CA ASP A 106 -3.66 5.70 -12.31
C ASP A 106 -4.09 6.12 -10.91
N ILE A 107 -4.95 7.14 -10.81
CA ILE A 107 -5.42 7.72 -9.56
C ILE A 107 -6.94 7.61 -9.48
N THR A 108 -7.44 7.13 -8.35
CA THR A 108 -8.85 7.29 -7.98
C THR A 108 -8.96 8.06 -6.69
N VAL A 109 -9.79 9.09 -6.66
CA VAL A 109 -10.13 9.80 -5.43
C VAL A 109 -11.33 9.11 -4.80
N LEU A 110 -11.15 8.54 -3.62
CA LEU A 110 -12.18 7.86 -2.83
C LEU A 110 -12.24 8.49 -1.44
N PRO A 111 -13.34 9.14 -1.06
CA PRO A 111 -13.56 9.61 0.31
C PRO A 111 -13.38 8.48 1.33
N ILE A 112 -12.79 8.79 2.49
CA ILE A 112 -12.49 7.83 3.56
C ILE A 112 -13.66 6.91 3.96
N PRO A 113 -14.93 7.38 4.04
CA PRO A 113 -16.06 6.52 4.37
C PRO A 113 -16.23 5.35 3.39
N GLU A 114 -16.20 5.63 2.09
CA GLU A 114 -16.38 4.65 1.01
C GLU A 114 -15.20 3.67 0.91
N LEU A 115 -14.00 4.15 1.26
CA LEU A 115 -12.78 3.36 1.27
C LEU A 115 -12.81 2.30 2.39
N ARG A 116 -13.40 2.61 3.56
CA ARG A 116 -13.53 1.64 4.65
C ARG A 116 -14.53 0.53 4.33
N GLU A 117 -15.64 0.85 3.68
CA GLU A 117 -16.67 -0.12 3.31
C GLU A 117 -16.16 -1.10 2.25
N ARG A 118 -15.47 -0.61 1.22
CA ARG A 118 -14.85 -1.48 0.21
C ARG A 118 -13.74 -2.36 0.77
N VAL A 119 -13.04 -1.93 1.81
CA VAL A 119 -11.94 -2.69 2.43
C VAL A 119 -12.46 -3.79 3.38
N ALA A 120 -13.61 -3.56 4.03
CA ALA A 120 -14.17 -4.49 5.00
C ALA A 120 -14.66 -5.83 4.40
N THR A 121 -14.85 -5.91 3.08
CA THR A 121 -15.33 -7.11 2.38
C THR A 121 -14.24 -8.11 2.02
N PHE A 122 -12.96 -7.82 2.30
CA PHE A 122 -11.85 -8.67 1.89
C PHE A 122 -11.16 -9.37 3.08
N PRO A 123 -10.57 -10.57 2.86
CA PRO A 123 -9.83 -11.27 3.90
C PRO A 123 -8.54 -10.51 4.26
N VAL A 124 -8.54 -9.85 5.41
CA VAL A 124 -7.39 -9.17 6.00
C VAL A 124 -6.61 -10.16 6.87
N HIS A 125 -5.30 -10.30 6.66
CA HIS A 125 -4.49 -11.14 7.54
C HIS A 125 -4.49 -10.52 8.96
N PRO A 126 -4.72 -11.29 10.04
CA PRO A 126 -4.86 -10.76 11.39
C PRO A 126 -3.64 -9.96 11.88
N ASP A 127 -2.46 -10.24 11.30
CA ASP A 127 -1.22 -9.51 11.58
C ASP A 127 -0.94 -8.33 10.62
N THR A 128 -1.85 -7.92 9.73
CA THR A 128 -1.61 -6.82 8.76
C THR A 128 -1.92 -5.42 9.29
N GLN A 129 -1.71 -5.15 10.58
CA GLN A 129 -1.70 -3.78 11.12
C GLN A 129 -0.41 -2.97 10.81
N LEU A 130 0.44 -3.50 9.93
CA LEU A 130 1.28 -2.63 9.11
C LEU A 130 0.37 -1.76 8.27
N GLY A 131 0.83 -0.61 7.83
CA GLY A 131 0.11 0.13 6.80
C GLY A 131 0.14 -0.57 5.42
N VAL A 132 -0.18 -1.86 5.37
CA VAL A 132 -0.16 -2.79 4.24
C VAL A 132 -1.36 -3.70 4.43
N VAL A 133 -2.52 -3.31 3.90
CA VAL A 133 -3.69 -4.19 3.90
C VAL A 133 -3.59 -5.05 2.66
N LEU A 134 -3.25 -6.32 2.82
CA LEU A 134 -3.09 -7.21 1.68
C LEU A 134 -4.46 -7.70 1.23
N PHE A 135 -4.95 -7.17 0.11
CA PHE A 135 -6.18 -7.66 -0.50
C PHE A 135 -5.92 -8.84 -1.41
N ALA A 136 -6.32 -10.03 -0.96
CA ALA A 136 -6.56 -11.15 -1.85
C ALA A 136 -7.79 -10.86 -2.73
N MET A 137 -7.60 -10.29 -3.93
CA MET A 137 -8.63 -10.47 -4.95
C MET A 137 -8.26 -11.74 -5.72
N GLN A 138 -9.10 -12.77 -5.60
CA GLN A 138 -9.26 -13.73 -6.70
C GLN A 138 -10.37 -13.14 -7.56
N GLN A 139 -10.09 -12.81 -8.82
CA GLN A 139 -11.18 -12.56 -9.75
C GLN A 139 -12.00 -13.85 -9.84
N THR A 140 -13.21 -13.87 -9.29
CA THR A 140 -14.20 -14.83 -9.74
C THR A 140 -14.48 -14.50 -11.20
N HIS A 141 -13.90 -15.28 -12.12
CA HIS A 141 -14.43 -15.39 -13.47
C HIS A 141 -15.87 -15.87 -13.34
N ASN A 142 -16.81 -14.92 -13.40
CA ASN A 142 -18.16 -15.25 -13.78
C ASN A 142 -18.15 -15.32 -15.31
N GLU A 143 -18.23 -16.56 -15.79
CA GLU A 143 -18.69 -16.90 -17.14
C GLU A 143 -20.10 -16.36 -17.40
#